data_AF-A0AAD6QYY9-F1
#
_entry.id   AF-A0AAD6QYY9-F1
#
_cell.length_a   1.000
_cell.length_b   1.000
_cell.length_c   1.000
_cell.angle_alpha   90.00
_cell.angle_beta   90.00
_cell.angle_gamma   90.00
#
_symmetry.space_group_name_H-M   'P 1'
#
loop_
_entity.id
_entity.type
_entity.pdbx_description
1 polymer ?
#
loop_
_entity_poly.entity_id
_entity_poly.type
_entity_poly.pdbx_seq_one_letter_code
_entity_poly.pdbx_strand_id
1 'polypeptide(L)'
;MLELLSGKEAAATAIDKSADPCLRDEYPLDLAFSMAQLAKSCVEHDLNTRPSMPQVFMMLSKILSSSLDWDPSDELNRSRSIDSGR
;
A
#
# COMPACT_ATOMS: atom_id res chain seq x y z
N MET A 1 -6.53 15.30 11.71
CA MET A 1 -6.11 13.98 12.23
C MET A 1 -7.17 12.92 11.95
N LEU A 2 -8.45 13.13 12.30
CA LEU A 2 -9.56 12.20 11.99
C LEU A 2 -9.83 12.01 10.49
N GLU A 3 -9.77 13.06 9.68
CA GLU A 3 -9.93 12.99 8.20
C GLU A 3 -8.85 12.14 7.51
N LEU A 4 -7.60 12.20 7.99
CA LEU A 4 -6.48 11.41 7.47
C LEU A 4 -6.58 9.93 7.86
N LEU A 5 -7.10 9.64 9.05
CA LEU A 5 -7.39 8.27 9.50
C LEU A 5 -8.52 7.68 8.66
N SER A 6 -9.63 8.41 8.49
CA SER A 6 -10.76 7.99 7.63
C SER A 6 -10.33 7.72 6.18
N GLY A 7 -9.48 8.58 5.61
CA GLY A 7 -8.92 8.37 4.27
C GLY A 7 -8.02 7.13 4.16
N LYS A 8 -7.26 6.82 5.22
CA LYS A 8 -6.38 5.64 5.24
C LYS A 8 -7.16 4.34 5.45
N GLU A 9 -8.18 4.34 6.31
CA GLU A 9 -9.07 3.19 6.51
C GLU A 9 -9.90 2.87 5.24
N ALA A 10 -10.40 3.91 4.56
CA ALA A 10 -11.10 3.74 3.29
C ALA A 10 -10.19 3.18 2.19
N ALA A 11 -8.94 3.65 2.13
CA ALA A 11 -7.93 3.11 1.24
C ALA A 11 -7.59 1.65 1.56
N ALA A 12 -7.39 1.32 2.83
CA ALA A 12 -7.12 -0.06 3.28
C ALA A 12 -8.23 -1.03 2.85
N THR A 13 -9.49 -0.63 3.08
CA THR A 13 -10.67 -1.42 2.71
C THR A 13 -10.80 -1.59 1.19
N ALA A 14 -10.39 -0.59 0.40
CA ALA A 14 -10.42 -0.67 -1.06
C ALA A 14 -9.33 -1.61 -1.60
N ILE A 15 -8.16 -1.61 -0.98
CA ILE A 15 -7.06 -2.54 -1.30
C ILE A 15 -7.50 -3.97 -1.00
N ASP A 16 -8.00 -4.23 0.21
CA ASP A 16 -8.50 -5.56 0.61
C ASP A 16 -9.52 -6.15 -0.39
N LYS A 17 -10.47 -5.33 -0.85
CA LYS A 17 -11.50 -5.76 -1.82
C LYS A 17 -10.97 -6.01 -3.24
N SER A 18 -9.79 -5.50 -3.58
CA SER A 18 -9.23 -5.57 -4.94
C SER A 18 -7.95 -6.41 -5.04
N ALA A 19 -7.36 -6.76 -3.89
CA ALA A 19 -6.21 -7.63 -3.80
C ALA A 19 -6.57 -9.06 -4.23
N ASP A 20 -5.56 -9.81 -4.68
CA ASP A 20 -5.74 -11.21 -5.04
C ASP A 20 -6.13 -12.01 -3.78
N PRO A 21 -7.30 -12.68 -3.75
CA PRO A 21 -7.73 -13.48 -2.60
C PRO A 21 -6.73 -14.57 -2.18
N CYS A 22 -5.85 -15.01 -3.09
CA CYS A 22 -4.80 -15.97 -2.79
C CYS A 22 -3.69 -15.41 -1.89
N LEU A 23 -3.61 -14.08 -1.71
CA LEU A 23 -2.65 -13.43 -0.82
C LEU A 23 -3.08 -13.50 0.65
N ARG A 24 -4.36 -13.73 0.97
CA ARG A 24 -4.85 -14.03 2.33
C ARG A 24 -4.40 -13.05 3.41
N ASP A 25 -4.37 -11.75 3.10
CA ASP A 25 -3.85 -10.68 3.97
C ASP A 25 -2.36 -10.83 4.36
N GLU A 26 -1.64 -11.71 3.70
CA GLU A 26 -0.19 -11.91 3.87
C GLU A 26 0.58 -10.94 2.97
N TYR A 27 0.33 -9.64 3.15
CA TYR A 27 1.09 -8.59 2.49
C TYR A 27 1.13 -7.30 3.32
N PRO A 28 2.19 -6.48 3.15
CA PRO A 28 2.27 -5.17 3.77
C PRO A 28 1.28 -4.20 3.12
N LEU A 29 0.32 -3.72 3.90
CA LEU A 29 -0.78 -2.89 3.42
C LEU A 29 -0.32 -1.55 2.82
N ASP A 30 0.74 -0.96 3.37
CA ASP A 30 1.32 0.30 2.89
C ASP A 30 2.04 0.14 1.54
N LEU A 31 2.70 -0.99 1.32
CA LEU A 31 3.29 -1.32 0.02
C LEU A 31 2.21 -1.68 -1.00
N ALA A 32 1.16 -2.40 -0.59
CA ALA A 32 0.00 -2.65 -1.46
C ALA A 32 -0.70 -1.36 -1.86
N PHE A 33 -0.84 -0.41 -0.94
CA PHE A 33 -1.35 0.93 -1.24
C PHE A 33 -0.44 1.67 -2.25
N SER A 34 0.87 1.62 -2.05
CA SER A 34 1.84 2.23 -2.96
C SER A 34 1.76 1.61 -4.38
N MET A 35 1.58 0.29 -4.46
CA MET A 35 1.36 -0.43 -5.72
C MET A 35 0.06 0.00 -6.40
N ALA A 36 -1.03 0.13 -5.64
CA ALA A 36 -2.31 0.58 -6.17
C ALA A 36 -2.26 2.03 -6.66
N GLN A 37 -1.55 2.93 -5.97
CA GLN A 37 -1.34 4.30 -6.41
C GLN A 37 -0.55 4.36 -7.73
N LEU A 38 0.49 3.52 -7.87
CA LEU A 38 1.22 3.37 -9.11
C LEU A 38 0.32 2.86 -10.24
N ALA A 39 -0.44 1.79 -10.00
CA ALA A 39 -1.38 1.23 -10.95
C ALA A 39 -2.43 2.26 -11.41
N LYS A 40 -3.02 3.02 -10.46
CA LYS A 40 -3.94 4.12 -10.73
C LYS A 40 -3.29 5.17 -11.65
N SER A 41 -2.06 5.59 -11.35
CA SER A 41 -1.33 6.58 -12.13
C SER A 41 -1.06 6.11 -13.57
N CYS A 42 -0.79 4.81 -13.76
CA CYS A 42 -0.59 4.21 -15.08
C CYS A 42 -1.86 4.19 -15.95
N VAL A 43 -3.04 4.19 -15.34
CA VAL A 43 -4.34 4.12 -16.04
C VAL A 43 -5.13 5.43 -16.00
N GLU A 44 -4.50 6.54 -15.60
CA GLU A 44 -5.15 7.85 -15.60
C GLU A 44 -5.71 8.21 -16.98
N HIS A 45 -6.86 8.88 -16.98
CA HIS A 45 -7.53 9.28 -18.21
C HIS A 45 -6.70 10.30 -19.00
N ASP A 46 -6.07 11.24 -18.29
CA ASP A 46 -5.10 12.15 -18.91
C ASP A 46 -3.79 11.41 -19.19
N LEU A 47 -3.42 11.32 -20.46
CA LEU A 47 -2.21 10.64 -20.89
C LEU A 47 -0.94 11.36 -20.39
N ASN A 48 -1.01 12.67 -20.14
CA ASN A 48 0.14 13.46 -19.72
C ASN A 48 0.48 13.28 -18.23
N THR A 49 -0.47 12.79 -17.43
CA THR A 49 -0.23 12.48 -16.00
C THR A 49 0.32 11.07 -15.80
N ARG A 50 0.31 10.23 -16.84
CA ARG A 50 0.83 8.86 -16.75
C ARG A 50 2.35 8.89 -16.58
N PRO A 51 2.91 8.06 -15.69
CA PRO A 51 4.35 7.99 -15.51
C PRO A 51 5.04 7.38 -16.74
N SER A 52 6.26 7.85 -17.01
CA SER A 52 7.15 7.19 -17.96
C SER A 52 7.59 5.82 -17.44
N MET A 53 7.94 4.89 -18.34
CA MET A 53 8.42 3.56 -17.94
C MET A 53 9.62 3.58 -16.97
N PRO A 54 10.61 4.49 -17.09
CA PRO A 54 11.67 4.62 -16.08
C PRO A 54 11.14 5.01 -14.68
N GLN A 55 10.13 5.87 -14.60
CA GLN A 55 9.50 6.22 -13.32
C GLN A 55 8.74 5.03 -12.74
N VAL A 56 8.01 4.27 -13.57
CA VAL A 56 7.34 3.02 -13.16
C VAL A 56 8.36 2.03 -12.61
N PHE A 57 9.45 1.78 -13.34
CA PHE A 57 10.51 0.87 -12.92
C PHE A 57 11.14 1.30 -11.58
N MET A 58 11.43 2.59 -11.42
CA MET A 58 11.99 3.11 -10.17
C MET A 58 11.02 2.90 -8.99
N MET A 59 9.73 3.17 -9.17
CA MET A 59 8.72 2.98 -8.12
C MET A 59 8.54 1.50 -7.76
N LEU A 60 8.46 0.61 -8.75
CA LEU A 60 8.41 -0.83 -8.52
C LEU A 60 9.65 -1.34 -7.80
N SER A 61 10.83 -0.84 -8.16
CA SER A 61 12.09 -1.23 -7.50
C SER A 61 12.09 -0.84 -6.02
N LYS A 62 11.55 0.33 -5.68
CA LYS A 62 11.38 0.77 -4.28
C LYS A 62 10.40 -0.14 -3.53
N ILE A 63 9.24 -0.41 -4.12
CA ILE A 63 8.22 -1.29 -3.52
C ILE A 63 8.80 -2.69 -3.29
N LEU A 64 9.48 -3.25 -4.29
CA LEU A 64 10.13 -4.56 -4.20
C LEU A 64 11.18 -4.57 -3.10
N SER A 65 12.08 -3.58 -3.08
CA SER A 65 13.11 -3.48 -2.04
C SER A 65 12.51 -3.47 -0.65
N SER A 66 11.45 -2.69 -0.42
CA SER A 66 10.76 -2.65 0.89
C SER A 66 10.01 -3.94 1.21
N SER A 67 9.49 -4.66 0.20
CA SER A 67 8.76 -5.91 0.42
C SER A 67 9.66 -7.07 0.86
N LEU A 68 10.95 -7.01 0.54
CA LEU A 68 11.93 -8.03 0.97
C LEU A 68 12.26 -7.94 2.46
N ASP A 69 12.10 -6.76 3.05
CA ASP A 69 12.35 -6.49 4.46
C ASP A 69 11.09 -6.70 5.33
N TRP A 70 9.96 -7.10 4.74
CA TRP A 70 8.69 -7.23 5.46
C TRP A 70 8.60 -8.52 6.27
N ASP A 71 8.27 -8.40 7.56
CA ASP A 71 7.89 -9.48 8.46
C ASP A 71 6.42 -9.30 8.89
N PRO A 72 5.54 -10.31 8.69
CA PRO A 72 4.16 -10.28 9.20
C PRO A 72 4.04 -9.96 10.70
N SER A 73 5.08 -10.24 11.48
CA SER A 73 5.13 -9.99 12.93
C SER A 73 5.13 -8.49 13.29
N ASP A 74 5.60 -7.63 12.38
CA ASP A 74 5.74 -6.19 12.63
C ASP A 74 4.38 -5.47 12.72
N GLU A 75 3.40 -5.92 11.93
CA GLU A 75 2.02 -5.42 11.95
C GLU A 75 1.38 -5.66 13.34
N LEU A 76 1.64 -6.82 13.94
CA LEU A 76 1.06 -7.24 15.21
C LEU A 76 1.67 -6.47 16.40
N ASN A 77 2.96 -6.12 16.32
CA ASN A 77 3.61 -5.24 17.28
C ASN A 77 3.12 -3.80 17.18
N ARG A 78 2.86 -3.30 15.96
CA ARG A 78 2.22 -1.98 15.76
C ARG A 78 0.85 -1.93 16.44
N SER A 79 0.04 -2.99 16.33
CA SER A 79 -1.25 -3.08 17.04
C SER A 79 -1.11 -3.03 18.57
N ARG A 80 -0.13 -3.75 19.14
CA ARG A 80 0.11 -3.81 20.60
C ARG A 80 0.62 -2.50 21.19
N SER A 81 1.45 -1.74 20.47
CA SER A 81 1.92 -0.43 20.94
C SER A 81 0.81 0.60 21.08
N ILE A 82 -0.29 0.47 20.34
CA ILE A 82 -1.43 1.39 20.42
C ILE A 82 -2.32 1.04 21.62
N ASP A 83 -2.36 -0.24 22.02
CA ASP A 83 -3.15 -0.74 23.15
C ASP A 83 -2.49 -0.46 24.51
N SER A 84 -1.15 -0.55 24.58
CA SER A 84 -0.40 -0.31 25.83
C SER A 84 -0.22 1.18 26.20
N GLY A 85 -0.76 2.11 25.40
CA GLY A 85 -0.65 3.55 25.61
C GLY A 85 -1.89 4.23 26.21
N ARG A 86 -2.88 3.47 26.69
CA ARG A 86 -4.08 3.99 27.39
C ARG A 86 -3.99 3.85 28.89
#